data_AF-M4B5E2-F1
#
_entry.id   AF-M4B5E2-F1
#
_cell.length_a   1.000
_cell.length_b   1.000
_cell.length_c   1.000
_cell.angle_alpha   90.00
_cell.angle_beta   90.00
_cell.angle_gamma   90.00
#
_symmetry.space_group_name_H-M   'P 1'
#
loop_
_entity.id
_entity.type
_entity.pdbx_description
1 polymer ?
#
loop_
_entity_poly.entity_id
_entity_poly.type
_entity_poly.pdbx_seq_one_letter_code
_entity_poly.pdbx_strand_id
1 'polypeptide(L)'
;MEPLDHLYHAAVAAVAEYASKYLEKTPCRTSALSGAAWVEDLVTGHQTRLLEQARMELDKFEDLSSLCRRRGLLKDASGVEVEEQLMIFLFIVGKAQRNRAAQELFSTPRRPLARISTWC
;
A
#
# COMPACT_ATOMS: atom_id res chain seq x y z
N MET A 1 -38.41 -7.30 36.11
CA MET A 1 -37.47 -7.46 34.98
C MET A 1 -37.44 -6.11 34.31
N GLU A 2 -36.43 -5.30 34.65
CA GLU A 2 -36.45 -3.86 34.39
C GLU A 2 -36.21 -3.56 32.90
N PRO A 3 -36.99 -2.66 32.29
CA PRO A 3 -36.90 -2.35 30.86
C PRO A 3 -35.55 -1.73 30.45
N LEU A 4 -34.78 -1.23 31.44
CA LEU A 4 -33.47 -0.64 31.23
C LEU A 4 -32.40 -1.68 30.86
N ASP A 5 -32.52 -2.93 31.36
CA ASP A 5 -31.54 -3.99 31.11
C ASP A 5 -31.54 -4.41 29.63
N HIS A 6 -32.72 -4.48 29.02
CA HIS A 6 -32.86 -4.82 27.60
C HIS A 6 -32.25 -3.76 26.70
N LEU A 7 -32.43 -2.48 27.05
CA LEU A 7 -31.86 -1.36 26.31
C LEU A 7 -30.32 -1.33 26.45
N TYR A 8 -29.82 -1.62 27.65
CA TYR A 8 -28.38 -1.70 27.93
C TYR A 8 -27.72 -2.83 27.12
N HIS A 9 -28.30 -4.03 27.12
CA HIS A 9 -27.78 -5.15 26.32
C HIS A 9 -27.84 -4.88 24.81
N ALA A 10 -28.91 -4.25 24.32
CA ALA A 10 -29.03 -3.87 22.92
C ALA A 10 -27.98 -2.84 22.50
N ALA A 11 -27.69 -1.84 23.35
CA ALA A 11 -26.67 -0.83 23.08
C ALA A 11 -25.26 -1.45 23.06
N VAL A 12 -24.95 -2.33 24.02
CA VAL A 12 -23.66 -3.05 24.05
C VAL A 12 -23.50 -3.94 22.82
N ALA A 13 -24.55 -4.65 22.40
CA ALA A 13 -24.53 -5.47 21.20
C ALA A 13 -24.31 -4.63 19.92
N ALA A 14 -25.00 -3.48 19.79
CA ALA A 14 -24.83 -2.58 18.65
C ALA A 14 -23.42 -1.97 18.58
N VAL A 15 -22.86 -1.60 19.74
CA VAL A 15 -21.47 -1.09 19.82
C VAL A 15 -20.47 -2.21 19.50
N ALA A 16 -20.69 -3.43 19.99
CA ALA A 16 -19.84 -4.57 19.68
C ALA A 16 -19.90 -4.94 18.19
N GLU A 17 -21.08 -4.90 17.57
CA GLU A 17 -21.25 -5.14 16.13
C GLU A 17 -20.58 -4.03 15.30
N TYR A 18 -20.76 -2.77 15.71
CA TYR A 18 -20.07 -1.64 15.08
C TYR A 18 -18.55 -1.76 15.23
N ALA A 19 -18.06 -2.14 16.41
CA ALA A 19 -16.66 -2.33 16.67
C ALA A 19 -16.08 -3.49 15.84
N SER A 20 -16.74 -4.64 15.80
CA SER A 20 -16.30 -5.77 14.99
C SER A 20 -16.31 -5.45 13.49
N LYS A 21 -17.30 -4.69 13.02
CA LYS A 21 -17.44 -4.35 11.61
C LYS A 21 -16.49 -3.24 11.13
N TYR A 22 -16.18 -2.27 11.99
CA TYR A 22 -15.48 -1.04 11.57
C TYR A 22 -14.17 -0.74 12.33
N LEU A 23 -14.01 -1.23 13.56
CA LEU A 23 -12.80 -1.04 14.38
C LEU A 23 -11.86 -2.24 14.27
N GLU A 24 -12.37 -3.47 14.33
CA GLU A 24 -11.64 -4.70 14.00
C GLU A 24 -11.55 -4.83 12.48
N LYS A 25 -10.78 -3.93 11.86
CA LYS A 25 -10.43 -4.06 10.44
C LYS A 25 -9.57 -5.30 10.30
N THR A 26 -10.20 -6.45 10.05
CA THR A 26 -9.53 -7.65 9.59
C THR A 26 -8.68 -7.20 8.40
N PRO A 27 -7.35 -7.40 8.40
CA PRO A 27 -6.51 -7.01 7.28
C PRO A 27 -7.09 -7.69 6.04
N CYS A 28 -7.79 -6.93 5.20
CA CYS A 28 -8.54 -7.48 4.08
C CYS A 28 -7.62 -8.16 3.06
N ARG A 29 -6.31 -7.91 3.14
CA ARG A 29 -5.27 -8.52 2.30
C ARG A 29 -4.00 -8.78 3.11
N THR A 30 -3.80 -10.03 3.49
CA THR A 30 -2.56 -10.61 4.02
C THR A 30 -1.66 -11.09 2.87
N SER A 31 -1.52 -10.31 1.78
CA SER A 31 -0.49 -10.68 0.80
C SER A 31 0.86 -10.63 1.50
N ALA A 32 1.45 -11.80 1.71
CA ALA A 32 2.71 -11.99 2.44
C ALA A 32 3.91 -11.33 1.74
N LEU A 33 3.74 -10.86 0.51
CA LEU A 33 4.68 -10.01 -0.21
C LEU A 33 4.41 -8.56 0.18
N SER A 34 5.28 -7.98 1.01
CA SER A 34 5.37 -6.53 1.13
C SER A 34 5.58 -5.91 -0.25
N GLY A 35 5.09 -4.70 -0.48
CA GLY A 35 5.32 -4.00 -1.75
C GLY A 35 6.80 -3.95 -2.15
N ALA A 36 7.71 -3.89 -1.16
CA ALA A 36 9.15 -4.01 -1.32
C ALA A 36 9.59 -5.37 -1.91
N ALA A 37 9.12 -6.49 -1.35
CA ALA A 37 9.47 -7.83 -1.87
C ALA A 37 8.96 -8.05 -3.30
N TRP A 38 7.80 -7.47 -3.65
CA TRP A 38 7.29 -7.50 -5.02
C TRP A 38 8.17 -6.68 -6.00
N VAL A 39 8.68 -5.53 -5.56
CA VAL A 39 9.60 -4.71 -6.36
C VAL A 39 10.95 -5.41 -6.52
N GLU A 40 11.47 -6.01 -5.45
CA GLU A 40 12.70 -6.79 -5.45
C GLU A 40 12.60 -7.99 -6.41
N ASP A 41 11.47 -8.71 -6.40
CA ASP A 41 11.19 -9.80 -7.35
C ASP A 41 11.17 -9.33 -8.81
N LEU A 42 10.63 -8.13 -9.08
CA LEU A 42 10.59 -7.56 -10.43
C LEU A 42 11.97 -7.13 -10.93
N VAL A 43 12.77 -6.52 -10.06
CA VAL A 43 14.15 -6.11 -10.33
C VAL A 43 15.03 -7.35 -10.57
N THR A 44 14.88 -8.38 -9.74
CA THR A 44 15.76 -9.56 -9.75
C THR A 44 15.39 -10.60 -10.80
N GLY A 45 14.09 -10.81 -11.07
CA GLY A 45 13.63 -11.98 -11.81
C GLY A 45 13.11 -11.74 -13.22
N HIS A 46 12.47 -10.60 -13.49
CA HIS A 46 11.64 -10.45 -14.70
C HIS A 46 11.67 -9.03 -15.29
N GLN A 47 12.74 -8.69 -16.01
CA GLN A 47 12.91 -7.40 -16.70
C GLN A 47 11.70 -7.01 -17.57
N THR A 48 11.11 -7.97 -18.29
CA THR A 48 9.90 -7.75 -19.11
C THR A 48 8.71 -7.31 -18.26
N ARG A 49 8.52 -7.90 -17.07
CA ARG A 49 7.43 -7.50 -16.17
C ARG A 49 7.70 -6.13 -15.59
N LEU A 50 8.94 -5.79 -15.24
CA LEU A 50 9.28 -4.45 -14.78
C LEU A 50 9.00 -3.41 -15.88
N LEU A 51 9.35 -3.70 -17.13
CA LEU A 51 8.99 -2.86 -18.28
C LEU A 51 7.46 -2.72 -18.45
N GLU A 52 6.70 -3.79 -18.29
CA GLU A 52 5.23 -3.73 -18.35
C GLU A 52 4.60 -2.94 -17.20
N GLN A 53 5.19 -2.97 -16.00
CA GLN A 53 4.66 -2.31 -14.81
C GLN A 53 5.11 -0.86 -14.69
N ALA A 54 6.40 -0.58 -14.88
CA ALA A 54 7.00 0.75 -14.77
C ALA A 54 6.98 1.53 -16.10
N ARG A 55 6.68 0.87 -17.23
CA ARG A 55 6.85 1.42 -18.60
C ARG A 55 8.29 1.88 -18.89
N MET A 56 9.25 1.29 -18.19
CA MET A 56 10.65 1.67 -18.21
C MET A 56 11.53 0.42 -18.11
N GLU A 57 12.63 0.40 -18.86
CA GLU A 57 13.63 -0.67 -18.79
C GLU A 57 14.33 -0.68 -17.41
N LEU A 58 14.82 -1.85 -17.00
CA LEU A 58 15.45 -2.04 -15.68
C LEU A 58 16.64 -1.09 -15.46
N ASP A 59 17.54 -1.01 -16.43
CA ASP A 59 18.71 -0.12 -16.34
C ASP A 59 18.31 1.34 -16.12
N LYS A 60 17.23 1.79 -16.80
CA LYS A 60 16.71 3.15 -16.66
C LYS A 60 16.02 3.37 -15.32
N PHE A 61 15.37 2.33 -14.80
CA PHE A 61 14.76 2.36 -13.48
C PHE A 61 15.83 2.49 -12.37
N GLU A 62 16.93 1.73 -12.46
CA GLU A 62 18.06 1.80 -11.53
C GLU A 62 18.82 3.14 -11.61
N ASP A 63 19.01 3.65 -12.84
CA ASP A 63 19.59 4.98 -13.06
C ASP A 63 18.74 6.07 -12.40
N LEU A 64 17.41 5.98 -12.55
CA LEU A 64 16.47 6.95 -12.01
C LEU A 64 16.36 6.85 -10.49
N SER A 65 16.28 5.64 -9.92
CA SER A 65 16.28 5.44 -8.46
C SER A 65 17.54 6.02 -7.83
N SER A 66 18.70 5.74 -8.44
CA SER A 66 20.00 6.28 -8.03
C SER A 66 20.05 7.80 -8.16
N LEU A 67 19.50 8.37 -9.23
CA LEU A 67 19.42 9.82 -9.41
C LEU A 67 18.53 10.47 -8.35
N CYS A 68 17.35 9.92 -8.09
CA CYS A 68 16.42 10.39 -7.05
C CYS A 68 17.05 10.35 -5.67
N ARG A 69 17.78 9.27 -5.35
CA ARG A 69 18.53 9.10 -4.09
C ARG A 69 19.65 10.14 -3.97
N ARG A 70 20.50 10.28 -5.00
CA ARG A 70 21.62 11.27 -5.02
C ARG A 70 21.15 12.72 -4.93
N ARG A 71 20.03 13.05 -5.59
CA ARG A 71 19.45 14.40 -5.59
C ARG A 71 18.61 14.69 -4.34
N GLY A 72 18.40 13.68 -3.48
CA GLY A 72 17.56 13.80 -2.29
C GLY A 72 16.08 14.01 -2.58
N LEU A 73 15.62 13.66 -3.80
CA LEU A 73 14.22 13.78 -4.22
C LEU A 73 13.35 12.71 -3.57
N LEU A 74 13.91 11.52 -3.36
CA LEU A 74 13.31 10.42 -2.62
C LEU A 74 14.27 9.97 -1.52
N LYS A 75 13.71 9.58 -0.38
CA LYS A 75 14.44 9.05 0.77
C LYS A 75 13.72 7.82 1.27
N ASP A 76 14.48 6.84 1.75
CA ASP A 76 13.90 5.67 2.42
C ASP A 76 13.10 6.17 3.63
N ALA A 77 11.82 5.82 3.69
CA ALA A 77 10.90 6.40 4.67
C ALA A 77 10.00 5.31 5.28
N SER A 78 10.09 5.12 6.60
CA SER A 78 9.21 4.20 7.36
C SER A 78 9.09 2.79 6.74
N GLY A 79 10.19 2.21 6.25
CA GLY A 79 10.18 0.88 5.62
C GLY A 79 9.60 0.87 4.19
N VAL A 80 9.71 1.98 3.47
CA VAL A 80 9.50 2.08 2.01
C VAL A 80 10.83 2.48 1.41
N GLU A 81 11.41 1.62 0.58
CA GLU A 81 12.63 1.94 -0.15
C GLU A 81 12.33 2.94 -1.28
N VAL A 82 13.34 3.70 -1.70
CA VAL A 82 13.23 4.65 -2.83
C VAL A 82 12.70 3.96 -4.08
N GLU A 83 13.12 2.72 -4.30
CA GLU A 83 12.77 1.85 -5.40
C GLU A 83 11.26 1.52 -5.38
N GLU A 84 10.72 1.21 -4.19
CA GLU A 84 9.28 0.97 -4.01
C GLU A 84 8.45 2.24 -4.24
N GLN A 85 8.92 3.40 -3.75
CA GLN A 85 8.25 4.69 -3.96
C GLN A 85 8.22 5.06 -5.45
N LEU A 86 9.34 4.88 -6.14
CA LEU A 86 9.47 5.15 -7.56
C LEU A 86 8.61 4.19 -8.39
N MET A 87 8.55 2.91 -8.03
CA MET A 87 7.69 1.94 -8.70
C MET A 87 6.21 2.31 -8.53
N ILE A 88 5.76 2.72 -7.33
CA ILE A 88 4.38 3.18 -7.11
C ILE A 88 4.05 4.37 -8.03
N PHE A 89 4.95 5.35 -8.08
CA PHE A 89 4.77 6.53 -8.93
C PHE A 89 4.65 6.17 -10.41
N LEU A 90 5.57 5.35 -10.92
CA LEU A 90 5.57 4.91 -12.32
C LEU A 90 4.37 4.00 -12.63
N PHE A 91 3.93 3.18 -11.68
CA PHE A 91 2.76 2.33 -11.84
C PHE A 91 1.47 3.15 -11.96
N ILE A 92 1.33 4.24 -11.19
CA ILE A 92 0.17 5.13 -11.27
C ILE A 92 0.22 5.97 -12.54
N VAL A 93 1.33 6.68 -12.79
CA VAL A 93 1.45 7.63 -13.90
C VAL A 93 1.61 6.93 -15.24
N GLY A 94 2.47 5.91 -15.32
CA GLY A 94 2.79 5.20 -16.56
C GLY A 94 1.68 4.29 -17.08
N LYS A 95 0.77 3.83 -16.21
CA LYS A 95 -0.38 2.99 -16.60
C LYS A 95 -1.74 3.66 -16.39
N ALA A 96 -1.76 4.94 -16.02
CA ALA A 96 -2.97 5.67 -15.62
C ALA A 96 -3.84 4.85 -14.64
N GLN A 97 -3.19 4.14 -13.72
CA GLN A 97 -3.90 3.28 -12.78
C GLN A 97 -4.56 4.11 -11.70
N ARG A 98 -5.74 3.68 -11.28
CA ARG A 98 -6.44 4.31 -10.17
C ARG A 98 -5.63 4.09 -8.90
N ASN A 99 -5.57 5.08 -8.01
CA ASN A 99 -4.91 4.95 -6.70
C ASN A 99 -5.33 3.72 -5.92
N ARG A 100 -6.57 3.25 -6.10
CA ARG A 100 -7.04 1.99 -5.52
C ARG A 100 -6.19 0.79 -5.95
N ALA A 101 -5.79 0.67 -7.21
CA ALA A 101 -4.97 -0.45 -7.67
C ALA A 101 -3.57 -0.44 -7.03
N ALA A 102 -2.97 0.75 -6.88
CA ALA A 102 -1.72 0.90 -6.14
C ALA A 102 -1.91 0.58 -4.64
N GLN A 103 -3.01 1.02 -4.03
CA GLN A 103 -3.34 0.63 -2.65
C GLN A 103 -3.53 -0.89 -2.52
N GLU A 104 -4.14 -1.55 -3.49
CA GLU A 104 -4.34 -3.01 -3.46
C GLU A 104 -3.02 -3.79 -3.54
N LEU A 105 -2.02 -3.25 -4.25
CA LEU A 105 -0.73 -3.89 -4.44
C LEU A 105 0.31 -3.56 -3.34
N PHE A 106 0.31 -2.31 -2.85
CA PHE A 106 1.36 -1.77 -1.96
C PHE A 106 0.91 -1.55 -0.50
N SER A 107 -0.30 -1.97 -0.11
CA SER A 107 -0.76 -1.88 1.29
C SER A 107 -0.18 -3.02 2.13
N THR A 108 0.74 -2.69 3.04
CA THR A 108 1.25 -3.60 4.07
C THR A 108 0.53 -3.32 5.41
N PRO A 109 0.25 -4.32 6.28
CA PRO A 109 -0.47 -4.12 7.56
C PRO A 109 0.13 -3.05 8.50
N ARG A 110 1.41 -2.68 8.33
CA ARG A 110 2.07 -1.60 9.07
C ARG A 110 1.79 -0.18 8.53
N ARG A 111 1.13 -0.01 7.38
CA ARG A 111 0.88 1.28 6.73
C ARG A 111 -0.62 1.63 6.76
N PRO A 112 -1.05 2.74 7.38
CA PRO A 112 -2.43 3.20 7.27
C PRO A 112 -2.72 3.70 5.85
N LEU A 113 -3.86 3.24 5.28
CA LEU A 113 -4.35 3.55 3.92
C LEU A 113 -4.37 5.07 3.60
N ALA A 114 -4.44 5.92 4.62
CA ALA A 114 -4.50 7.38 4.50
C ALA A 114 -3.25 8.00 3.85
N ARG A 115 -2.09 7.32 3.86
CA ARG A 115 -0.83 7.91 3.37
C ARG A 115 -0.56 7.71 1.88
N ILE A 116 -1.31 6.84 1.20
CA ILE A 116 -1.23 6.71 -0.28
C ILE A 116 -2.13 7.76 -0.95
N SER A 117 -3.24 8.13 -0.32
CA SER A 117 -4.13 9.20 -0.80
C SER A 117 -3.55 10.61 -0.67
N THR A 118 -2.56 10.83 0.19
CA THR A 118 -1.92 12.16 0.37
C THR A 118 -0.84 12.48 -0.66
N TRP A 119 -0.57 11.58 -1.61
CA TRP A 119 0.35 11.81 -2.74
C TRP A 119 -0.38 12.07 -4.08
N CYS A 120 -1.71 12.24 -4.03
CA CYS A 120 -2.52 12.80 -5.13
C CYS A 120 -3.10 14.15 -4.71
#